data_AF-A0A0B4EWN3-F1
#
_entry.id   AF-A0A0B4EWN3-F1
#
_cell.length_a   1.000
_cell.length_b   1.000
_cell.length_c   1.000
_cell.angle_alpha   90.00
_cell.angle_beta   90.00
_cell.angle_gamma   90.00
#
_symmetry.space_group_name_H-M   'P 1'
#
loop_
_entity.id
_entity.type
_entity.pdbx_description
1 polymer ?
#
loop_
_entity_poly.entity_id
_entity_poly.type
_entity_poly.pdbx_seq_one_letter_code
_entity_poly.pdbx_strand_id
1 'polypeptide(L)'
;MKRFYSLNDYFQDHFGEKIYKVSLDGGFTCPNRDGSIGIGGCIFCSEKGSGEFTGDRHKNIYQQIEEQLELISKKFPTGRVIAYFQNFTNTYADVDTLRKRYEEALTHPRVIGLAIATRPDCLGEEVLHLLEEMNQKTFLWVELGLQTINEEVAEFFHRGYPLSVYTEACSQLKKYGIKFVTHILLGLPKEKEEDGLQTALYAQECGTWGIKIHCLYIQKNTYLEQLYLNHEIKIQKKKNL
;
A
#
# COMPACT_ATOMS: atom_id res chain seq x y z
N MET A 1 -8.36 -27.44 -7.40
CA MET A 1 -7.78 -27.03 -6.10
C MET A 1 -7.31 -25.58 -6.23
N LYS A 2 -7.76 -24.65 -5.38
CA LYS A 2 -7.23 -23.26 -5.38
C LYS A 2 -5.76 -23.30 -4.95
N ARG A 3 -4.89 -22.62 -5.69
CA ARG A 3 -3.43 -22.60 -5.44
C ARG A 3 -2.99 -21.60 -4.37
N PHE A 4 -3.87 -20.66 -4.00
CA PHE A 4 -3.61 -19.63 -3.01
C PHE A 4 -4.92 -19.28 -2.28
N TYR A 5 -4.78 -18.74 -1.06
CA TYR A 5 -5.87 -18.20 -0.26
C TYR A 5 -5.97 -16.70 -0.53
N SER A 6 -7.06 -16.29 -1.17
CA SER A 6 -7.23 -14.88 -1.57
C SER A 6 -7.82 -14.06 -0.42
N LEU A 7 -7.62 -12.74 -0.47
CA LEU A 7 -8.27 -11.81 0.46
C LEU A 7 -9.81 -11.94 0.43
N ASN A 8 -10.39 -12.27 -0.73
CA ASN A 8 -11.82 -12.55 -0.85
C ASN A 8 -12.23 -13.82 -0.11
N ASP A 9 -11.40 -14.87 -0.15
CA ASP A 9 -11.65 -16.09 0.62
C ASP A 9 -11.60 -15.79 2.13
N TYR A 10 -10.61 -15.01 2.56
CA TYR A 10 -10.53 -14.53 3.95
C TYR A 10 -11.78 -13.76 4.38
N PHE A 11 -12.26 -12.82 3.56
CA PHE A 11 -13.48 -12.08 3.88
C PHE A 11 -14.71 -12.97 3.93
N GLN A 12 -14.82 -13.94 3.02
CA GLN A 12 -15.91 -14.89 3.03
C GLN A 12 -15.90 -15.75 4.30
N ASP A 13 -14.74 -16.21 4.75
CA ASP A 13 -14.59 -17.05 5.95
C ASP A 13 -14.79 -16.25 7.24
N HIS A 14 -14.28 -15.01 7.30
CA HIS A 14 -14.29 -14.19 8.52
C HIS A 14 -15.57 -13.37 8.69
N PHE A 15 -16.14 -12.87 7.61
CA PHE A 15 -17.30 -11.97 7.63
C PHE A 15 -18.57 -12.57 7.00
N GLY A 16 -18.47 -13.71 6.33
CA GLY A 16 -19.60 -14.35 5.67
C GLY A 16 -20.06 -13.65 4.39
N GLU A 17 -19.38 -12.59 3.94
CA GLU A 17 -19.76 -11.83 2.76
C GLU A 17 -18.55 -11.30 1.98
N LYS A 18 -18.82 -10.92 0.73
CA LYS A 18 -17.84 -10.21 -0.10
C LYS A 18 -17.70 -8.77 0.37
N ILE A 19 -16.46 -8.35 0.60
CA ILE A 19 -16.11 -6.98 1.01
C ILE A 19 -15.20 -6.37 -0.05
N TYR A 20 -15.51 -5.13 -0.47
CA TYR A 20 -14.67 -4.36 -1.38
C TYR A 20 -13.82 -3.34 -0.64
N LYS A 21 -12.72 -2.93 -1.25
CA LYS A 21 -11.94 -1.76 -0.81
C LYS A 21 -12.36 -0.55 -1.62
N VAL A 22 -12.65 0.56 -0.96
CA VAL A 22 -12.84 1.87 -1.61
C VAL A 22 -11.55 2.67 -1.44
N SER A 23 -10.93 3.07 -2.56
CA SER A 23 -9.59 3.68 -2.53
C SER A 23 -9.70 5.19 -2.32
N LEU A 24 -9.01 5.71 -1.29
CA LEU A 24 -9.14 7.06 -0.79
C LEU A 24 -7.80 7.78 -0.84
N ASP A 25 -7.84 9.09 -1.08
CA ASP A 25 -6.73 10.02 -0.92
C ASP A 25 -6.92 10.80 0.39
N GLY A 26 -6.05 10.53 1.37
CA GLY A 26 -6.11 11.18 2.69
C GLY A 26 -5.66 12.65 2.71
N GLY A 27 -5.19 13.17 1.57
CA GLY A 27 -4.56 14.48 1.46
C GLY A 27 -3.09 14.49 1.89
N PHE A 28 -2.48 13.32 2.08
CA PHE A 28 -1.10 13.19 2.55
C PHE A 28 -0.07 13.30 1.42
N THR A 29 1.20 13.37 1.81
CA THR A 29 2.35 13.32 0.91
C THR A 29 3.26 12.13 1.26
N CYS A 30 4.46 12.10 0.69
CA CYS A 30 5.49 11.09 0.95
C CYS A 30 6.81 11.81 1.25
N PRO A 31 7.56 11.43 2.30
CA PRO A 31 8.85 12.05 2.61
C PRO A 31 9.90 11.82 1.51
N ASN A 32 9.72 10.80 0.68
CA ASN A 32 10.57 10.55 -0.50
C ASN A 32 10.25 11.50 -1.68
N ARG A 33 9.21 12.35 -1.55
CA ARG A 33 8.78 13.31 -2.58
C ARG A 33 9.02 14.75 -2.16
N ASP A 34 8.81 15.07 -0.88
CA ASP A 34 8.72 16.46 -0.38
C ASP A 34 10.06 17.09 0.03
N GLY A 35 11.16 16.34 -0.08
CA GLY A 35 12.51 16.78 0.30
C GLY A 35 12.97 16.33 1.69
N SER A 36 12.13 15.65 2.47
CA SER A 36 12.50 15.19 3.83
C SER A 36 13.45 13.99 3.81
N ILE A 37 13.22 13.04 2.91
CA ILE A 37 14.12 11.89 2.63
C ILE A 37 14.68 12.00 1.21
N GLY A 38 13.84 12.39 0.26
CA GLY A 38 14.17 12.44 -1.16
C GLY A 38 13.26 13.39 -1.91
N ILE A 39 13.55 13.58 -3.20
CA ILE A 39 12.78 14.43 -4.11
C ILE A 39 12.27 13.56 -5.26
N GLY A 40 11.02 13.79 -5.68
CA GLY A 40 10.42 13.12 -6.85
C GLY A 40 9.82 11.72 -6.59
N GLY A 41 10.13 11.08 -5.46
CA GLY A 41 9.60 9.77 -5.08
C GLY A 41 10.36 8.59 -5.70
N CYS A 42 9.80 7.38 -5.52
CA CYS A 42 10.31 6.18 -6.18
C CYS A 42 10.15 6.33 -7.70
N ILE A 43 11.11 5.86 -8.50
CA ILE A 43 11.18 6.16 -9.94
C ILE A 43 9.94 5.70 -10.74
N PHE A 44 9.25 4.68 -10.25
CA PHE A 44 8.04 4.09 -10.88
C PHE A 44 6.74 4.73 -10.38
N CYS A 45 6.79 5.54 -9.33
CA CYS A 45 5.61 6.05 -8.66
C CYS A 45 5.16 7.36 -9.32
N SER A 46 3.89 7.45 -9.68
CA SER A 46 3.31 8.63 -10.33
C SER A 46 3.24 9.85 -9.41
N GLU A 47 2.99 11.02 -10.00
CA GLU A 47 2.68 12.26 -9.26
C GLU A 47 1.53 12.09 -8.25
N LYS A 48 0.61 11.16 -8.50
CA LYS A 48 -0.50 10.83 -7.59
C LYS A 48 -0.15 9.79 -6.53
N GLY A 49 1.13 9.41 -6.38
CA GLY A 49 1.54 8.41 -5.41
C GLY A 49 1.05 7.00 -5.76
N SER A 50 0.94 6.70 -7.06
CA SER A 50 0.28 5.49 -7.59
C SER A 50 -1.20 5.38 -7.21
N GLY A 51 -1.87 6.54 -7.15
CA GLY A 51 -3.27 6.74 -6.76
C GLY A 51 -4.18 7.14 -7.92
N GLU A 52 -3.98 6.61 -9.12
CA GLU A 52 -4.73 7.03 -10.33
C GLU A 52 -6.24 6.86 -10.20
N PHE A 53 -6.67 5.94 -9.32
CA PHE A 53 -8.07 5.56 -9.10
C PHE A 53 -8.57 5.87 -7.68
N THR A 54 -7.82 6.64 -6.89
CA THR A 54 -8.28 7.09 -5.57
C THR A 54 -9.34 8.19 -5.71
N GLY A 55 -10.06 8.46 -4.63
CA GLY A 55 -10.93 9.61 -4.52
C GLY A 55 -10.20 10.94 -4.76
N ASP A 56 -10.98 11.98 -5.06
CA ASP A 56 -10.48 13.34 -5.27
C ASP A 56 -10.03 13.95 -3.94
N ARG A 57 -8.74 14.31 -3.86
CA ARG A 57 -8.12 14.88 -2.66
C ARG A 57 -8.69 16.24 -2.24
N HIS A 58 -9.43 16.92 -3.12
CA HIS A 58 -10.12 18.16 -2.79
C HIS A 58 -11.47 17.93 -2.09
N LYS A 59 -11.93 16.67 -2.02
CA LYS A 59 -13.16 16.27 -1.34
C LYS A 59 -12.85 15.67 0.01
N ASN A 60 -13.83 15.75 0.90
CA ASN A 60 -13.74 15.12 2.20
C ASN A 60 -13.81 13.57 2.06
N ILE A 61 -13.40 12.84 3.08
CA ILE A 61 -13.25 11.38 3.01
C ILE A 61 -14.60 10.71 2.81
N TYR A 62 -15.65 11.23 3.46
CA TYR A 62 -17.01 10.70 3.30
C TYR A 62 -17.48 10.75 1.84
N GLN A 63 -17.30 11.89 1.17
CA GLN A 63 -17.66 12.08 -0.24
C GLN A 63 -16.85 11.17 -1.16
N GLN A 64 -15.55 10.99 -0.89
CA GLN A 64 -14.73 10.06 -1.65
C GLN A 64 -15.26 8.61 -1.55
N ILE A 65 -15.75 8.20 -0.37
CA ILE A 65 -16.35 6.88 -0.18
C ILE A 65 -17.63 6.73 -1.03
N GLU A 66 -18.55 7.70 -0.97
CA GLU A 66 -19.79 7.66 -1.76
C GLU A 66 -19.52 7.54 -3.27
N GLU A 67 -18.54 8.29 -3.79
CA GLU A 67 -18.17 8.24 -5.19
C GLU A 67 -17.57 6.89 -5.59
N GLN A 68 -16.69 6.33 -4.74
CA GLN A 68 -16.11 5.00 -4.97
C GLN A 68 -17.19 3.91 -4.93
N LEU A 69 -18.20 4.05 -4.06
CA LEU A 69 -19.35 3.16 -4.00
C LEU A 69 -20.23 3.28 -5.25
N GLU A 70 -20.43 4.49 -5.77
CA GLU A 70 -21.18 4.71 -7.00
C GLU A 70 -20.52 4.03 -8.21
N LEU A 71 -19.18 4.11 -8.32
CA LEU A 71 -18.41 3.42 -9.37
C LEU A 71 -18.62 1.90 -9.39
N ILE A 72 -18.81 1.29 -8.22
CA ILE A 72 -19.01 -0.16 -8.10
C ILE A 72 -20.47 -0.57 -7.93
N SER A 73 -21.40 0.37 -7.83
CA SER A 73 -22.82 0.15 -7.51
C SER A 73 -23.49 -0.91 -8.38
N LYS A 74 -23.20 -0.93 -9.69
CA LYS A 74 -23.76 -1.93 -10.63
C LYS A 74 -23.34 -3.37 -10.29
N LYS A 75 -22.15 -3.56 -9.73
CA LYS A 75 -21.59 -4.88 -9.37
C LYS A 75 -21.71 -5.18 -7.88
N PHE A 76 -21.84 -4.16 -7.05
CA PHE A 76 -21.86 -4.24 -5.59
C PHE A 76 -22.81 -3.19 -5.00
N PRO A 77 -24.12 -3.33 -5.23
CA PRO A 77 -25.12 -2.33 -4.85
C PRO A 77 -25.24 -2.20 -3.33
N THR A 78 -25.04 -3.30 -2.61
CA THR A 78 -25.10 -3.40 -1.15
C THR A 78 -23.85 -4.11 -0.62
N GLY A 79 -23.68 -4.13 0.71
CA GLY A 79 -22.60 -4.84 1.37
C GLY A 79 -21.53 -3.92 1.94
N ARG A 80 -20.70 -4.48 2.81
CA ARG A 80 -19.72 -3.72 3.60
C ARG A 80 -18.42 -3.51 2.83
N VAL A 81 -17.68 -2.46 3.18
CA VAL A 81 -16.43 -2.06 2.52
C VAL A 81 -15.34 -1.74 3.54
N ILE A 82 -14.11 -1.75 3.05
CA ILE A 82 -12.93 -1.24 3.76
C ILE A 82 -12.52 0.09 3.15
N ALA A 83 -12.37 1.11 3.99
CA ALA A 83 -11.76 2.37 3.60
C ALA A 83 -10.26 2.18 3.42
N TYR A 84 -9.78 2.31 2.18
CA TYR A 84 -8.40 2.03 1.82
C TYR A 84 -7.65 3.31 1.46
N PHE A 85 -6.89 3.83 2.42
CA PHE A 85 -5.96 4.93 2.25
C PHE A 85 -4.75 4.41 1.46
N GLN A 86 -4.71 4.72 0.16
CA GLN A 86 -3.94 3.92 -0.80
C GLN A 86 -2.66 4.60 -1.28
N ASN A 87 -2.73 5.88 -1.59
CA ASN A 87 -1.66 6.60 -2.25
C ASN A 87 -0.78 7.33 -1.24
N PHE A 88 0.46 7.61 -1.63
CA PHE A 88 1.45 8.27 -0.78
C PHE A 88 1.72 7.50 0.54
N THR A 89 2.06 8.23 1.60
CA THR A 89 2.40 7.68 2.92
C THR A 89 1.33 8.07 3.92
N ASN A 90 0.33 7.20 4.10
CA ASN A 90 -0.88 7.57 4.84
C ASN A 90 -0.71 7.61 6.37
N THR A 91 0.52 7.53 6.86
CA THR A 91 0.89 7.80 8.26
C THR A 91 1.87 8.97 8.40
N TYR A 92 2.10 9.72 7.32
CA TYR A 92 3.01 10.87 7.31
C TYR A 92 2.26 12.19 7.52
N ALA A 93 1.81 12.39 8.77
CA ALA A 93 1.23 13.61 9.30
C ALA A 93 1.26 13.55 10.84
N ASP A 94 0.88 14.63 11.51
CA ASP A 94 0.61 14.59 12.95
C ASP A 94 -0.58 13.66 13.29
N VAL A 95 -0.57 13.08 14.49
CA VAL A 95 -1.54 12.07 14.92
C VAL A 95 -2.98 12.59 14.93
N ASP A 96 -3.20 13.86 15.24
CA ASP A 96 -4.55 14.46 15.25
C ASP A 96 -5.12 14.53 13.83
N THR A 97 -4.29 14.91 12.85
CA THR A 97 -4.66 14.88 11.43
C THR A 97 -4.95 13.46 10.96
N LEU A 98 -4.08 12.49 11.29
CA LEU A 98 -4.29 11.08 10.93
C LEU A 98 -5.61 10.55 11.51
N ARG A 99 -5.82 10.75 12.82
CA ARG A 99 -7.03 10.34 13.54
C ARG A 99 -8.28 10.91 12.89
N LYS A 100 -8.29 12.21 12.63
CA LYS A 100 -9.44 12.89 12.01
C LYS A 100 -9.81 12.25 10.67
N ARG A 101 -8.83 11.92 9.82
CA ARG A 101 -9.09 11.28 8.51
C ARG A 101 -9.61 9.87 8.65
N TYR A 102 -9.05 9.08 9.55
CA TYR A 102 -9.47 7.69 9.76
C TYR A 102 -10.87 7.63 10.38
N GLU A 103 -11.14 8.45 11.40
CA GLU A 103 -12.45 8.52 12.04
C GLU A 103 -13.53 9.01 11.08
N GLU A 104 -13.21 9.99 10.22
CA GLU A 104 -14.13 10.45 9.17
C GLU A 104 -14.55 9.30 8.25
N ALA A 105 -13.62 8.44 7.83
CA ALA A 105 -13.96 7.25 7.04
C ALA A 105 -14.89 6.29 7.77
N LEU A 106 -14.66 6.10 9.08
CA LEU A 106 -15.44 5.20 9.92
C LEU A 106 -16.86 5.72 10.25
N THR A 107 -17.16 7.00 9.99
CA THR A 107 -18.53 7.52 10.11
C THR A 107 -19.49 6.96 9.06
N HIS A 108 -18.96 6.45 7.93
CA HIS A 108 -19.78 5.94 6.85
C HIS A 108 -20.32 4.53 7.18
N PRO A 109 -21.65 4.29 7.12
CA PRO A 109 -22.28 3.08 7.66
C PRO A 109 -21.88 1.78 6.95
N ARG A 110 -21.40 1.84 5.70
CA ARG A 110 -20.86 0.67 4.98
C ARG A 110 -19.41 0.33 5.33
N VAL A 111 -18.67 1.22 5.99
CA VAL A 111 -17.25 1.00 6.31
C VAL A 111 -17.13 0.18 7.59
N ILE A 112 -16.44 -0.94 7.52
CA ILE A 112 -16.22 -1.83 8.69
C ILE A 112 -14.77 -1.85 9.18
N GLY A 113 -13.89 -1.16 8.48
CA GLY A 113 -12.47 -1.28 8.72
C GLY A 113 -11.63 -0.39 7.84
N LEU A 114 -10.33 -0.42 8.13
CA LEU A 114 -9.32 0.45 7.55
C LEU A 114 -8.19 -0.39 6.94
N ALA A 115 -7.75 0.01 5.76
CA ALA A 115 -6.52 -0.44 5.15
C ALA A 115 -5.64 0.80 4.93
N ILE A 116 -4.45 0.83 5.52
CA ILE A 116 -3.60 2.02 5.50
C ILE A 116 -2.29 1.68 4.81
N ALA A 117 -2.13 2.13 3.56
CA ALA A 117 -0.87 1.99 2.83
C ALA A 117 0.13 3.05 3.29
N THR A 118 1.31 2.62 3.70
CA THR A 118 2.34 3.52 4.20
C THR A 118 3.76 3.01 3.96
N ARG A 119 4.73 3.85 4.27
CA ARG A 119 6.15 3.50 4.29
C ARG A 119 6.55 2.93 5.65
N PRO A 120 7.44 1.93 5.68
CA PRO A 120 7.95 1.38 6.94
C PRO A 120 8.62 2.39 7.87
N ASP A 121 9.26 3.42 7.32
CA ASP A 121 9.95 4.48 8.07
C ASP A 121 9.01 5.55 8.66
N CYS A 122 7.70 5.43 8.46
CA CYS A 122 6.69 6.40 8.93
C CYS A 122 5.76 5.80 9.99
N LEU A 123 6.27 4.86 10.80
CA LEU A 123 5.55 4.18 11.87
C LEU A 123 6.21 4.48 13.23
N GLY A 124 6.24 5.76 13.60
CA GLY A 124 6.69 6.18 14.93
C GLY A 124 5.74 5.71 16.05
N GLU A 125 6.20 5.81 17.30
CA GLU A 125 5.47 5.33 18.48
C GLU A 125 4.05 5.89 18.58
N GLU A 126 3.88 7.21 18.40
CA GLU A 126 2.58 7.87 18.42
C GLU A 126 1.62 7.36 17.33
N VAL A 127 2.14 7.07 16.14
CA VAL A 127 1.38 6.47 15.03
C VAL A 127 0.98 5.04 15.39
N LEU A 128 1.90 4.25 15.94
CA LEU A 128 1.62 2.86 16.35
C LEU A 128 0.54 2.80 17.44
N HIS A 129 0.57 3.71 18.42
CA HIS A 129 -0.48 3.84 19.43
C HIS A 129 -1.84 4.20 18.83
N LEU A 130 -1.88 5.15 17.88
CA LEU A 130 -3.12 5.45 17.15
C LEU A 130 -3.65 4.22 16.41
N LEU A 131 -2.78 3.50 15.68
CA LEU A 131 -3.18 2.32 14.92
C LEU A 131 -3.65 1.18 15.83
N GLU A 132 -3.03 0.99 17.00
CA GLU A 132 -3.46 0.01 18.00
C GLU A 132 -4.87 0.32 18.50
N GLU A 133 -5.14 1.58 18.88
CA GLU A 133 -6.48 2.02 19.32
C GLU A 133 -7.54 1.75 18.24
N MET A 134 -7.22 2.06 16.98
CA MET A 134 -8.11 1.83 15.84
C MET A 134 -8.31 0.33 15.54
N ASN A 135 -7.26 -0.48 15.69
CA ASN A 135 -7.29 -1.93 15.49
C ASN A 135 -8.14 -2.66 16.55
N GLN A 136 -8.25 -2.10 17.76
CA GLN A 136 -9.15 -2.63 18.80
C GLN A 136 -10.63 -2.36 18.49
N LYS A 137 -10.92 -1.30 17.73
CA LYS A 137 -12.29 -0.86 17.42
C LYS A 137 -12.80 -1.35 16.06
N THR A 138 -11.91 -1.62 15.12
CA THR A 138 -12.25 -1.86 13.71
C THR A 138 -11.41 -2.97 13.10
N PHE A 139 -11.82 -3.50 11.95
CA PHE A 139 -10.96 -4.42 11.20
C PHE A 139 -9.86 -3.62 10.48
N LEU A 140 -8.66 -3.58 11.06
CA LEU A 140 -7.53 -2.78 10.56
C LEU A 140 -6.39 -3.66 10.04
N TRP A 141 -5.77 -3.21 8.94
CA TRP A 141 -4.42 -3.65 8.55
C TRP A 141 -3.62 -2.53 7.88
N VAL A 142 -2.29 -2.70 7.92
CA VAL A 142 -1.32 -1.80 7.26
C VAL A 142 -0.81 -2.45 5.97
N GLU A 143 -0.71 -1.69 4.88
CA GLU A 143 -0.06 -2.13 3.63
C GLU A 143 1.35 -1.50 3.55
N LEU A 144 2.40 -2.32 3.65
CA LEU A 144 3.80 -1.87 3.64
C LEU A 144 4.45 -2.05 2.27
N GLY A 145 5.07 -0.98 1.76
CA GLY A 145 5.97 -1.08 0.61
C GLY A 145 7.27 -1.79 0.98
N LEU A 146 7.58 -2.93 0.36
CA LEU A 146 8.94 -3.52 0.38
C LEU A 146 9.55 -3.48 -1.02
N GLN A 147 8.75 -3.87 -1.99
CA GLN A 147 9.04 -4.04 -3.42
C GLN A 147 10.04 -5.16 -3.70
N THR A 148 11.23 -5.11 -3.11
CA THR A 148 12.29 -6.12 -3.22
C THR A 148 13.20 -6.09 -1.99
N ILE A 149 13.83 -7.21 -1.66
CA ILE A 149 14.93 -7.27 -0.67
C ILE A 149 16.31 -6.99 -1.27
N ASN A 150 16.41 -6.92 -2.59
CA ASN A 150 17.66 -6.62 -3.26
C ASN A 150 17.99 -5.12 -3.10
N GLU A 151 18.95 -4.81 -2.24
CA GLU A 151 19.28 -3.41 -1.89
C GLU A 151 19.81 -2.61 -3.10
N GLU A 152 20.52 -3.24 -4.05
CA GLU A 152 20.99 -2.54 -5.26
C GLU A 152 19.81 -2.11 -6.15
N VAL A 153 18.78 -2.94 -6.23
CA VAL A 153 17.55 -2.64 -6.97
C VAL A 153 16.73 -1.58 -6.20
N ALA A 154 16.65 -1.70 -4.87
CA ALA A 154 15.95 -0.74 -4.01
C ALA A 154 16.56 0.66 -4.04
N GLU A 155 17.89 0.74 -4.04
CA GLU A 155 18.63 1.98 -4.23
C GLU A 155 18.37 2.55 -5.62
N PHE A 156 18.42 1.71 -6.67
CA PHE A 156 18.18 2.14 -8.03
C PHE A 156 16.79 2.77 -8.24
N PHE A 157 15.73 2.19 -7.67
CA PHE A 157 14.40 2.80 -7.77
C PHE A 157 14.14 3.91 -6.73
N HIS A 158 15.14 4.23 -5.92
CA HIS A 158 15.09 5.27 -4.90
C HIS A 158 14.02 4.98 -3.84
N ARG A 159 14.09 3.81 -3.18
CA ARG A 159 13.18 3.45 -2.08
C ARG A 159 13.23 4.44 -0.91
N GLY A 160 14.44 4.91 -0.60
CA GLY A 160 14.70 5.90 0.45
C GLY A 160 14.73 5.32 1.87
N TYR A 161 14.90 4.00 2.04
CA TYR A 161 15.24 3.36 3.32
C TYR A 161 15.91 2.00 3.09
N PRO A 162 16.80 1.56 4.01
CA PRO A 162 17.43 0.24 3.96
C PRO A 162 16.45 -0.88 4.39
N LEU A 163 16.75 -2.13 4.01
CA LEU A 163 15.91 -3.29 4.33
C LEU A 163 15.58 -3.42 5.83
N SER A 164 16.53 -3.08 6.70
CA SER A 164 16.37 -3.18 8.16
C SER A 164 15.18 -2.37 8.70
N VAL A 165 14.84 -1.24 8.07
CA VAL A 165 13.70 -0.41 8.48
C VAL A 165 12.38 -1.12 8.20
N TYR A 166 12.30 -1.89 7.12
CA TYR A 166 11.14 -2.77 6.87
C TYR A 166 11.03 -3.86 7.94
N THR A 167 12.15 -4.53 8.28
CA THR A 167 12.19 -5.58 9.31
C THR A 167 11.71 -5.05 10.66
N GLU A 168 12.17 -3.86 11.05
CA GLU A 168 11.79 -3.21 12.30
C GLU A 168 10.30 -2.85 12.31
N ALA A 169 9.80 -2.25 11.22
CA ALA A 169 8.37 -1.93 11.09
C ALA A 169 7.49 -3.18 11.23
N CYS A 170 7.86 -4.30 10.61
CA CYS A 170 7.16 -5.57 10.78
C CYS A 170 7.20 -6.07 12.23
N SER A 171 8.34 -5.94 12.90
CA SER A 171 8.49 -6.29 14.32
C SER A 171 7.56 -5.46 15.21
N GLN A 172 7.51 -4.14 15.01
CA GLN A 172 6.63 -3.24 15.74
C GLN A 172 5.15 -3.57 15.49
N LEU A 173 4.71 -3.71 14.23
CA LEU A 173 3.31 -4.04 13.93
C LEU A 173 2.87 -5.36 14.59
N LYS A 174 3.75 -6.38 14.63
CA LYS A 174 3.49 -7.62 15.38
C LYS A 174 3.36 -7.39 16.88
N LYS A 175 4.24 -6.59 17.48
CA LYS A 175 4.20 -6.25 18.90
C LYS A 175 2.86 -5.60 19.29
N TYR A 176 2.32 -4.74 18.43
CA TYR A 176 1.03 -4.08 18.60
C TYR A 176 -0.17 -4.93 18.13
N GLY A 177 0.05 -6.17 17.67
CA GLY A 177 -1.04 -7.06 17.21
C GLY A 177 -1.75 -6.56 15.95
N ILE A 178 -1.10 -5.71 15.14
CA ILE A 178 -1.66 -5.11 13.93
C ILE A 178 -1.31 -6.01 12.73
N LYS A 179 -2.33 -6.40 11.95
CA LYS A 179 -2.12 -7.14 10.70
C LYS A 179 -1.43 -6.25 9.68
N PHE A 180 -0.55 -6.83 8.87
CA PHE A 180 0.05 -6.10 7.76
C PHE A 180 0.20 -6.96 6.51
N VAL A 181 0.17 -6.30 5.36
CA VAL A 181 0.35 -6.88 4.03
C VAL A 181 1.59 -6.26 3.40
N THR A 182 2.44 -7.09 2.81
CA THR A 182 3.65 -6.63 2.14
C THR A 182 3.43 -6.49 0.65
N HIS A 183 3.79 -5.35 0.09
CA HIS A 183 3.80 -5.10 -1.34
C HIS A 183 5.14 -5.50 -1.94
N ILE A 184 5.09 -6.33 -2.97
CA ILE A 184 6.24 -6.80 -3.75
C ILE A 184 6.00 -6.40 -5.21
N LEU A 185 7.07 -6.00 -5.90
CA LEU A 185 7.01 -5.59 -7.30
C LEU A 185 7.95 -6.47 -8.12
N LEU A 186 7.39 -7.15 -9.12
CA LEU A 186 8.14 -8.02 -10.02
C LEU A 186 8.45 -7.32 -11.34
N GLY A 187 9.58 -7.64 -11.95
CA GLY A 187 10.04 -7.08 -13.21
C GLY A 187 10.81 -5.77 -13.05
N LEU A 188 11.31 -5.47 -11.86
CA LEU A 188 12.11 -4.28 -11.58
C LEU A 188 13.40 -4.25 -12.45
N PRO A 189 13.88 -3.06 -12.88
CA PRO A 189 15.17 -3.00 -13.56
C PRO A 189 16.28 -3.50 -12.63
N LYS A 190 17.22 -4.29 -13.18
CA LYS A 190 18.30 -4.98 -12.45
C LYS A 190 17.85 -6.13 -11.52
N GLU A 191 16.57 -6.44 -11.47
CA GLU A 191 16.05 -7.60 -10.72
C GLU A 191 16.54 -8.92 -11.32
N LYS A 192 16.98 -9.84 -10.45
CA LYS A 192 17.35 -11.22 -10.81
C LYS A 192 16.12 -12.13 -10.75
N GLU A 193 16.21 -13.29 -11.41
CA GLU A 193 15.08 -14.23 -11.52
C GLU A 193 14.59 -14.72 -10.14
N GLU A 194 15.50 -14.89 -9.19
CA GLU A 194 15.22 -15.32 -7.83
C GLU A 194 14.70 -14.22 -6.88
N ASP A 195 14.92 -12.94 -7.18
CA ASP A 195 14.71 -11.83 -6.25
C ASP A 195 13.24 -11.75 -5.78
N GLY A 196 12.29 -11.97 -6.69
CA GLY A 196 10.85 -11.93 -6.37
C GLY A 196 10.44 -13.01 -5.37
N LEU A 197 10.94 -14.23 -5.54
CA LEU A 197 10.66 -15.34 -4.63
C LEU A 197 11.34 -15.11 -3.27
N GLN A 198 12.60 -14.69 -3.28
CA GLN A 198 13.33 -14.40 -2.04
C GLN A 198 12.66 -13.26 -1.26
N THR A 199 12.15 -12.24 -1.95
CA THR A 199 11.40 -11.15 -1.33
C THR A 199 10.12 -11.67 -0.67
N ALA A 200 9.39 -12.57 -1.31
CA ALA A 200 8.17 -13.16 -0.74
C ALA A 200 8.46 -14.03 0.49
N LEU A 201 9.51 -14.85 0.44
CA LEU A 201 9.95 -15.68 1.57
C LEU A 201 10.38 -14.79 2.75
N TYR A 202 11.18 -13.75 2.49
CA TYR A 202 11.60 -12.80 3.52
C TYR A 202 10.41 -12.08 4.17
N ALA A 203 9.41 -11.66 3.38
CA ALA A 203 8.19 -11.05 3.91
C ALA A 203 7.40 -12.02 4.81
N GLN A 204 7.36 -13.31 4.44
CA GLN A 204 6.75 -14.35 5.25
C GLN A 204 7.51 -14.59 6.56
N GLU A 205 8.84 -14.63 6.54
CA GLU A 205 9.69 -14.72 7.74
C GLU A 205 9.47 -13.53 8.69
N CYS A 206 9.27 -12.33 8.13
CA CYS A 206 8.91 -11.15 8.90
C CYS A 206 7.50 -11.24 9.53
N GLY A 207 6.67 -12.19 9.09
CA GLY A 207 5.35 -12.48 9.66
C GLY A 207 4.21 -11.70 9.00
N THR A 208 4.34 -11.34 7.72
CA THR A 208 3.25 -10.69 7.00
C THR A 208 1.97 -11.53 7.01
N TRP A 209 0.82 -10.87 7.17
CA TRP A 209 -0.49 -11.51 7.10
C TRP A 209 -0.89 -11.82 5.65
N GLY A 210 -0.40 -11.02 4.69
CA GLY A 210 -0.64 -11.25 3.27
C GLY A 210 0.45 -10.67 2.39
N ILE A 211 0.49 -11.11 1.12
CA ILE A 211 1.39 -10.56 0.12
C ILE A 211 0.56 -10.00 -1.03
N LYS A 212 0.88 -8.78 -1.45
CA LYS A 212 0.30 -8.14 -2.62
C LYS A 212 1.37 -7.99 -3.69
N ILE A 213 1.20 -8.74 -4.77
CA ILE A 213 2.16 -8.80 -5.87
C ILE A 213 1.72 -7.84 -6.96
N HIS A 214 2.63 -6.94 -7.34
CA HIS A 214 2.49 -6.03 -8.46
C HIS A 214 3.46 -6.43 -9.56
N CYS A 215 3.09 -6.18 -10.82
CA CYS A 215 4.03 -6.20 -11.94
C CYS A 215 4.50 -4.78 -12.20
N LEU A 216 5.78 -4.59 -12.51
CA LEU A 216 6.30 -3.31 -12.94
C LEU A 216 5.50 -2.81 -14.14
N TYR A 217 4.95 -1.60 -13.98
CA TYR A 217 4.23 -0.90 -15.01
C TYR A 217 4.92 0.44 -15.24
N ILE A 218 5.32 0.70 -16.50
CA ILE A 218 5.89 2.00 -16.88
C ILE A 218 4.72 2.96 -17.10
N GLN A 219 4.49 3.83 -16.13
CA GLN A 219 3.50 4.88 -16.22
C GLN A 219 4.08 6.13 -16.88
N LYS A 220 3.27 6.81 -17.69
CA LYS A 220 3.65 8.09 -18.29
C LYS A 220 3.98 9.15 -17.24
N ASN A 221 4.88 10.06 -17.59
CA ASN A 221 5.38 11.15 -16.76
C ASN A 221 6.04 10.66 -15.47
N THR A 222 6.72 9.52 -15.51
CA THR A 222 7.55 9.03 -14.40
C THR A 222 9.02 9.04 -14.79
N TYR A 223 9.92 9.06 -13.81
CA TYR A 223 11.35 8.92 -14.09
C TYR A 223 11.66 7.59 -14.79
N LEU A 224 10.94 6.52 -14.42
CA LEU A 224 11.05 5.22 -15.08
C LEU A 224 10.70 5.30 -16.58
N GLU A 225 9.71 6.10 -16.99
CA GLU A 225 9.42 6.32 -18.41
C GLU A 225 10.59 6.99 -19.12
N GLN A 226 11.21 8.00 -18.49
CA GLN A 226 12.37 8.70 -19.07
C GLN A 226 13.54 7.72 -19.29
N LEU A 227 13.87 6.92 -18.28
CA LEU A 227 14.89 5.88 -18.38
C LEU A 227 14.59 4.87 -19.50
N TYR A 228 13.31 4.50 -19.65
CA TYR A 228 12.87 3.57 -20.69
C TYR A 228 13.02 4.18 -22.09
N LEU A 229 12.58 5.42 -22.29
CA LEU A 229 12.67 6.14 -23.57
C LEU A 229 14.12 6.44 -23.96
N ASN A 230 14.99 6.67 -22.99
CA ASN A 230 16.43 6.87 -23.21
C ASN A 230 17.22 5.56 -23.40
N HIS A 231 16.56 4.40 -23.34
CA HIS A 231 17.18 3.07 -23.42
C HIS A 231 18.19 2.76 -22.29
N GLU A 232 18.04 3.40 -21.13
CA GLU A 232 18.90 3.24 -19.96
C GLU A 232 18.50 2.02 -19.11
N ILE A 233 17.31 1.48 -19.32
CA ILE A 233 16.82 0.26 -18.67
C ILE A 233 16.31 -0.75 -19.69
N LYS A 234 16.45 -2.04 -19.35
CA LYS A 234 15.83 -3.14 -20.08
C LYS A 234 14.68 -3.69 -19.25
N ILE A 235 13.51 -3.78 -19.85
CA ILE A 235 12.35 -4.42 -19.23
C ILE A 235 12.38 -5.90 -19.57
N GLN A 236 12.00 -6.74 -18.61
CA GLN A 236 11.86 -8.17 -18.84
C GLN A 236 10.84 -8.40 -19.95
N LYS A 237 11.28 -9.05 -21.03
CA LYS A 237 10.37 -9.49 -22.09
C LYS A 237 9.65 -10.73 -21.62
N LYS A 238 8.36 -10.84 -21.92
CA LYS A 238 7.60 -12.08 -21.72
C LYS A 238 8.35 -13.22 -22.42
N LYS A 239 8.91 -14.16 -21.66
CA LYS A 239 9.34 -15.45 -22.22
C LYS A 239 8.06 -16.19 -22.61
N ASN A 240 7.95 -16.60 -23.87
CA ASN A 240 6.90 -17.54 -24.26
C ASN A 240 7.26 -18.87 -23.58
N LEU A 241 6.47 -19.25 -22.58
CA LEU A 241 6.50 -20.58 -21.97
C LEU A 241 5.74 -21.56 -22.86
#